data_AF-H9FMF6-F1
#
_entry.id   AF-H9FMF6-F1
#
_cell.length_a   1.000
_cell.length_b   1.000
_cell.length_c   1.000
_cell.angle_alpha   90.00
_cell.angle_beta   90.00
_cell.angle_gamma   90.00
#
_symmetry.space_group_name_H-M   'P 1'
#
loop_
_entity.id
_entity.type
_entity.pdbx_description
1 polymer ?
#
loop_
_entity_poly.entity_id
_entity_poly.type
_entity_poly.pdbx_seq_one_letter_code
_entity_poly.pdbx_strand_id
1 'polypeptide(L)'
;TDLTPKIQELKFQCIVFLNIPRYCAGTMPWGNPGDHHDFEPQRHDDGYIEVIGFTMASLAALQVGGHGERLHQCREVMLLTYKSIPMQVDGEPCRLAPAMIRISLRNQANMVQKSKRRTSMPLLNDPQSVPDRLRIRVNKISLQDYEGFHYDKEKLREASISD
;
A
#
# COMPACT_ATOMS: atom_id res chain seq x y z
N THR A 1 5.63 0.94 -18.89
CA THR A 1 4.87 -0.02 -19.72
C THR A 1 3.48 0.54 -19.93
N ASP A 2 2.97 0.54 -21.16
CA ASP A 2 1.56 0.87 -21.42
C ASP A 2 0.71 -0.40 -21.28
N LEU A 3 -0.23 -0.40 -20.34
CA LEU A 3 -1.11 -1.52 -20.04
C LEU A 3 -2.51 -1.36 -20.63
N THR A 4 -2.77 -0.27 -21.36
CA THR A 4 -4.08 0.05 -21.92
C THR A 4 -4.65 -1.10 -22.77
N PRO A 5 -3.89 -1.75 -23.68
CA PRO A 5 -4.42 -2.86 -24.48
C PRO A 5 -4.84 -4.05 -23.62
N LYS A 6 -4.00 -4.47 -22.67
CA LYS A 6 -4.28 -5.60 -21.75
C LYS A 6 -5.52 -5.33 -20.89
N ILE A 7 -5.65 -4.10 -20.36
CA ILE A 7 -6.81 -3.70 -19.55
C ILE A 7 -8.10 -3.73 -20.38
N GLN A 8 -8.07 -3.26 -21.63
CA GLN A 8 -9.22 -3.28 -22.54
C GLN A 8 -9.63 -4.70 -22.94
N GLU A 9 -8.65 -5.56 -23.21
CA GLU A 9 -8.87 -6.97 -23.56
C GLU A 9 -9.54 -7.75 -22.42
N LEU A 10 -9.00 -7.62 -21.21
CA LEU A 10 -9.45 -8.39 -20.05
C LEU A 10 -10.73 -7.84 -19.39
N LYS A 11 -11.18 -6.64 -19.79
CA LYS A 11 -12.44 -6.01 -19.36
C LYS A 11 -12.64 -6.05 -17.84
N PHE A 12 -11.63 -5.61 -17.09
CA PHE A 12 -11.74 -5.56 -15.64
C PHE A 12 -12.90 -4.66 -15.18
N GLN A 13 -13.57 -5.08 -14.11
CA GLN A 13 -14.54 -4.26 -13.39
C GLN A 13 -13.85 -3.12 -12.65
N CYS A 14 -12.70 -3.40 -12.04
CA CYS A 14 -11.90 -2.40 -11.36
C CYS A 14 -10.41 -2.73 -11.42
N ILE A 15 -9.61 -1.68 -11.22
CA ILE A 15 -8.17 -1.76 -11.05
C ILE A 15 -7.86 -1.27 -9.65
N VAL A 16 -7.06 -2.05 -8.92
CA VAL A 16 -6.67 -1.78 -7.54
C VAL A 16 -5.17 -1.52 -7.52
N PHE A 17 -4.78 -0.44 -6.84
CA PHE A 17 -3.40 -0.06 -6.57
C PHE A 17 -3.14 -0.24 -5.08
N LEU A 18 -2.19 -1.09 -4.72
CA LEU A 18 -1.87 -1.38 -3.32
C LEU A 18 -0.47 -0.87 -2.97
N ASN A 19 -0.37 -0.31 -1.77
CA ASN A 19 0.90 -0.05 -1.07
C ASN A 19 1.08 -0.98 0.15
N ILE A 20 -0.02 -1.61 0.61
CA ILE A 20 -0.01 -2.56 1.72
C ILE A 20 -0.71 -3.86 1.33
N PRO A 21 -0.36 -5.00 1.96
CA PRO A 21 -0.82 -6.31 1.49
C PRO A 21 -2.27 -6.65 1.79
N ARG A 22 -2.93 -5.87 2.65
CA ARG A 22 -4.29 -6.15 3.12
C ARG A 22 -5.26 -5.11 2.61
N TYR A 23 -6.34 -5.60 2.02
CA TYR A 23 -7.43 -4.80 1.49
C TYR A 23 -8.76 -5.49 1.82
N CYS A 24 -9.88 -4.76 1.75
CA CYS A 24 -11.26 -5.28 1.85
C CYS A 24 -11.43 -6.40 2.91
N ALA A 25 -11.59 -6.01 4.18
CA ALA A 25 -11.73 -6.94 5.31
C ALA A 25 -10.51 -7.86 5.54
N GLY A 26 -9.31 -7.44 5.13
CA GLY A 26 -8.06 -8.15 5.44
C GLY A 26 -7.68 -9.25 4.46
N THR A 27 -8.37 -9.34 3.32
CA THR A 27 -7.99 -10.16 2.16
C THR A 27 -6.61 -9.77 1.62
N MET A 28 -5.98 -10.64 0.81
CA MET A 28 -4.66 -10.44 0.23
C MET A 28 -4.75 -10.45 -1.31
N PRO A 29 -5.10 -9.32 -1.95
CA PRO A 29 -5.46 -9.32 -3.37
C PRO A 29 -4.30 -9.64 -4.31
N TRP A 30 -3.05 -9.40 -3.89
CA TRP A 30 -1.84 -9.77 -4.65
C TRP A 30 -1.55 -11.28 -4.61
N GLY A 31 -2.02 -11.99 -3.59
CA GLY A 31 -1.75 -13.41 -3.38
C GLY A 31 -0.27 -13.74 -3.20
N ASN A 32 0.09 -15.00 -3.46
CA ASN A 32 1.47 -15.47 -3.52
C ASN A 32 1.88 -15.60 -5.00
N PRO A 33 2.88 -14.83 -5.49
CA PRO A 33 3.35 -14.93 -6.86
C PRO A 33 4.29 -16.13 -7.09
N GLY A 34 4.61 -16.95 -6.07
CA GLY A 34 5.68 -17.97 -6.07
C GLY A 34 5.78 -18.99 -7.21
N ASP A 35 4.82 -19.07 -8.12
CA ASP A 35 4.87 -19.90 -9.34
C ASP A 35 5.06 -19.06 -10.64
N HIS A 36 5.01 -17.74 -10.55
CA HIS A 36 5.15 -16.79 -11.66
C HIS A 36 6.37 -15.88 -11.42
N HIS A 37 7.43 -16.09 -12.20
CA HIS A 37 8.69 -15.35 -12.08
C HIS A 37 8.63 -13.88 -12.54
N ASP A 38 7.47 -13.39 -12.98
CA ASP A 38 7.31 -12.02 -13.49
C ASP A 38 7.11 -10.98 -12.38
N PHE A 39 6.80 -11.43 -11.15
CA PHE A 39 6.42 -10.57 -10.04
C PHE A 39 7.09 -10.97 -8.72
N GLU A 40 7.50 -9.97 -7.94
CA GLU A 40 8.01 -10.20 -6.60
C GLU A 40 6.88 -10.37 -5.58
N PRO A 41 7.12 -11.08 -4.47
CA PRO A 41 6.23 -11.05 -3.32
C PRO A 41 5.95 -9.62 -2.87
N GLN A 42 4.69 -9.31 -2.58
CA GLN A 42 4.30 -7.97 -2.15
C GLN A 42 4.97 -7.58 -0.84
N ARG A 43 5.54 -6.37 -0.84
CA ARG A 43 6.17 -5.75 0.31
C ARG A 43 5.78 -4.28 0.33
N HIS A 44 5.72 -3.70 1.53
CA HIS A 44 5.35 -2.29 1.72
C HIS A 44 6.58 -1.39 1.94
N ASP A 45 7.77 -1.99 1.96
CA ASP A 45 9.06 -1.35 2.26
C ASP A 45 10.05 -1.40 1.08
N ASP A 46 9.64 -1.92 -0.07
CA ASP A 46 10.45 -2.00 -1.30
C ASP A 46 10.23 -0.80 -2.25
N GLY A 47 9.24 0.03 -1.94
CA GLY A 47 8.88 1.19 -2.71
C GLY A 47 8.01 0.90 -3.94
N TYR A 48 7.44 -0.30 -4.03
CA TYR A 48 6.55 -0.68 -5.11
C TYR A 48 5.07 -0.47 -4.79
N ILE A 49 4.32 -0.36 -5.88
CA ILE A 49 2.87 -0.32 -5.96
C ILE A 49 2.47 -1.56 -6.75
N GLU A 50 1.66 -2.41 -6.14
CA GLU A 50 1.06 -3.55 -6.80
C GLU A 50 -0.18 -3.11 -7.59
N VAL A 51 -0.19 -3.39 -8.89
CA VAL A 51 -1.28 -3.05 -9.81
C VAL A 51 -2.03 -4.33 -10.15
N ILE A 52 -3.32 -4.36 -9.81
CA ILE A 52 -4.14 -5.57 -9.88
C ILE A 52 -5.45 -5.28 -10.63
N GLY A 53 -5.80 -6.14 -11.59
CA GLY A 53 -7.08 -6.11 -12.27
C GLY A 53 -8.07 -7.10 -11.67
N PHE A 54 -9.33 -6.71 -11.50
CA PHE A 54 -10.40 -7.59 -11.04
C PHE A 54 -11.53 -7.68 -12.04
N THR A 55 -11.83 -8.89 -12.50
CA THR A 55 -13.15 -9.23 -13.07
C THR A 55 -14.16 -9.39 -11.94
N MET A 56 -15.46 -9.40 -12.25
CA MET A 56 -16.50 -9.64 -11.24
C MET A 56 -16.31 -10.96 -10.48
N ALA A 57 -15.92 -12.02 -11.18
CA ALA A 57 -15.65 -13.32 -10.57
C ALA A 57 -14.46 -13.26 -9.60
N SER A 58 -13.34 -12.67 -10.01
CA SER A 58 -12.15 -12.55 -9.15
C SER A 58 -12.39 -11.64 -7.94
N LEU A 59 -13.20 -10.59 -8.09
CA LEU A 59 -13.54 -9.70 -6.99
C LEU A 59 -14.37 -10.42 -5.92
N ALA A 60 -15.34 -11.24 -6.35
CA ALA A 60 -16.14 -12.06 -5.45
C ALA A 60 -15.30 -13.13 -4.75
N ALA A 61 -14.33 -13.72 -5.45
CA ALA A 61 -13.45 -14.76 -4.92
C ALA A 61 -12.48 -14.27 -3.82
N LEU A 62 -12.23 -12.96 -3.69
CA LEU A 62 -11.32 -12.41 -2.67
C LEU A 62 -11.68 -12.86 -1.25
N GLN A 63 -12.98 -12.96 -0.94
CA GLN A 63 -13.45 -13.31 0.40
C GLN A 63 -13.20 -14.79 0.77
N VAL A 64 -12.94 -15.65 -0.22
CA VAL A 64 -12.62 -17.07 -0.04
C VAL A 64 -11.15 -17.37 -0.32
N GLY A 65 -10.29 -16.34 -0.30
CA GLY A 65 -8.84 -16.49 -0.47
C GLY A 65 -8.35 -16.40 -1.92
N GLY A 66 -9.21 -15.99 -2.86
CA GLY A 66 -8.80 -15.68 -4.23
C GLY A 66 -7.90 -14.43 -4.30
N HIS A 67 -7.34 -14.19 -5.48
CA HIS A 67 -6.53 -13.01 -5.80
C HIS A 67 -6.97 -12.42 -7.15
N GLY A 68 -6.49 -11.21 -7.45
CA GLY A 68 -6.74 -10.58 -8.75
C GLY A 68 -5.71 -10.97 -9.80
N GLU A 69 -5.89 -10.47 -11.01
CA GLU A 69 -4.92 -10.57 -12.10
C GLU A 69 -3.78 -9.57 -11.83
N ARG A 70 -2.56 -10.07 -11.70
CA ARG A 70 -1.37 -9.23 -11.46
C ARG A 70 -0.98 -8.54 -12.77
N LEU A 71 -1.05 -7.21 -12.80
CA LEU A 71 -0.80 -6.42 -14.01
C LEU A 71 0.61 -5.84 -14.03
N HIS A 72 1.07 -5.30 -12.90
CA HIS A 72 2.40 -4.71 -12.77
C HIS A 72 2.79 -4.58 -11.30
N GLN A 73 4.09 -4.49 -11.05
CA GLN A 73 4.66 -3.95 -9.83
C GLN A 73 5.60 -2.79 -10.20
N CYS A 74 5.38 -1.58 -9.67
CA CYS A 74 6.08 -0.37 -10.15
C CYS A 74 6.14 0.75 -9.10
N ARG A 75 6.94 1.80 -9.31
CA ARG A 75 7.07 2.93 -8.37
C ARG A 75 6.14 4.11 -8.66
N GLU A 76 5.63 4.19 -9.88
CA GLU A 76 4.76 5.25 -10.35
C GLU A 76 3.75 4.71 -11.36
N VAL A 77 2.51 5.17 -11.24
CA VAL A 77 1.43 4.90 -12.19
C VAL A 77 0.91 6.22 -12.73
N MET A 78 0.72 6.29 -14.05
CA MET A 78 -0.05 7.34 -14.70
C MET A 78 -1.33 6.75 -15.29
N LEU A 79 -2.48 7.31 -14.92
CA LEU A 79 -3.79 6.93 -15.45
C LEU A 79 -4.40 8.13 -16.14
N LEU A 80 -4.78 7.96 -17.41
CA LEU A 80 -5.55 8.97 -18.14
C LEU A 80 -6.98 8.49 -18.29
N THR A 81 -7.92 9.28 -17.78
CA THR A 81 -9.35 8.98 -17.81
C THR A 81 -10.08 10.00 -18.68
N TYR A 82 -10.95 9.52 -19.56
CA TYR A 82 -11.74 10.37 -20.49
C TYR A 82 -13.20 10.53 -20.05
N LYS A 83 -13.59 9.84 -18.98
CA LYS A 83 -14.94 9.88 -18.41
C LYS A 83 -14.81 10.01 -16.91
N SER A 84 -15.86 10.54 -16.29
CA SER A 84 -15.91 10.56 -14.84
C SER A 84 -16.05 9.14 -14.30
N ILE A 85 -15.22 8.79 -13.32
CA ILE A 85 -15.13 7.45 -12.74
C ILE A 85 -15.39 7.49 -11.22
N PRO A 86 -16.04 6.45 -10.66
CA PRO A 86 -16.00 6.22 -9.22
C PRO A 86 -14.58 5.78 -8.82
N MET A 87 -14.06 6.34 -7.73
CA MET A 87 -12.77 6.00 -7.17
C MET A 87 -12.92 5.90 -5.65
N GLN A 88 -12.04 5.12 -5.02
CA GLN A 88 -11.94 5.05 -3.56
C GLN A 88 -10.46 5.13 -3.19
N VAL A 89 -10.13 5.99 -2.23
CA VAL A 89 -8.76 6.18 -1.74
C VAL A 89 -8.77 5.96 -0.24
N ASP A 90 -8.02 4.95 0.22
CA ASP A 90 -7.87 4.60 1.65
C ASP A 90 -9.20 4.45 2.44
N GLY A 91 -10.30 4.12 1.76
CA GLY A 91 -11.63 4.00 2.37
C GLY A 91 -12.61 5.08 1.91
N GLU A 92 -12.12 6.23 1.50
CA GLU A 92 -12.94 7.39 1.16
C GLU A 92 -13.39 7.33 -0.30
N PRO A 93 -14.71 7.27 -0.57
CA PRO A 93 -15.23 7.25 -1.92
C PRO A 93 -15.21 8.67 -2.51
N CYS A 94 -14.87 8.77 -3.80
CA CYS A 94 -14.98 10.01 -4.55
C CYS A 94 -15.41 9.73 -5.99
N ARG A 95 -15.93 10.78 -6.63
CA ARG A 95 -16.20 10.76 -8.07
C ARG A 95 -15.19 11.67 -8.74
N LEU A 96 -14.30 11.08 -9.53
CA LEU A 96 -13.28 11.84 -10.23
C LEU A 96 -13.81 12.26 -11.60
N ALA A 97 -13.61 13.53 -11.97
CA ALA A 97 -13.82 14.00 -13.34
C ALA A 97 -12.75 13.40 -14.29
N PRO A 98 -12.91 13.49 -15.62
CA PRO A 98 -11.83 13.14 -16.55
C PRO A 98 -10.53 13.85 -16.16
N ALA A 99 -9.48 13.10 -15.90
CA ALA A 99 -8.23 13.61 -15.36
C ALA A 99 -7.04 12.70 -15.70
N MET A 100 -5.85 13.29 -15.60
CA MET A 100 -4.59 12.56 -15.47
C MET A 100 -4.29 12.37 -13.98
N ILE A 101 -4.23 11.11 -13.54
CA ILE A 101 -3.96 10.72 -12.16
C ILE A 101 -2.55 10.19 -12.10
N ARG A 102 -1.73 10.75 -11.21
CA ARG A 102 -0.39 10.23 -10.94
C ARG A 102 -0.36 9.64 -9.53
N ILE A 103 -0.07 8.35 -9.44
CA ILE A 103 0.06 7.63 -8.18
C ILE A 103 1.54 7.32 -8.00
N SER A 104 2.12 7.79 -6.90
CA SER A 104 3.51 7.58 -6.55
C SER A 104 3.66 7.62 -5.04
N LEU A 105 4.63 6.89 -4.49
CA LEU A 105 4.93 6.98 -3.07
C LEU A 105 5.46 8.37 -2.71
N ARG A 106 4.79 9.02 -1.75
CA ARG A 106 5.22 10.29 -1.16
C ARG A 106 5.30 10.11 0.35
N ASN A 107 6.16 10.89 0.99
CA ASN A 107 6.13 11.08 2.43
C ASN A 107 6.30 9.81 3.28
N GLN A 108 7.23 8.91 2.92
CA GLN A 108 7.55 7.70 3.69
C GLN A 108 7.86 7.99 5.16
N ALA A 109 7.45 7.08 6.04
CA ALA A 109 7.64 7.16 7.48
C ALA A 109 7.98 5.78 8.05
N ASN A 110 8.81 5.75 9.08
CA ASN A 110 9.09 4.51 9.80
C ASN A 110 7.90 4.15 10.68
N MET A 111 7.41 2.93 10.53
CA MET A 111 6.28 2.40 11.29
C MET A 111 6.78 1.39 12.33
N VAL A 112 6.25 1.45 13.55
CA VAL A 112 6.54 0.45 14.57
C VAL A 112 5.80 -0.83 14.21
N GLN A 113 6.53 -1.92 14.01
CA GLN A 113 5.98 -3.23 13.69
C GLN A 113 6.22 -4.20 14.85
N LYS A 114 5.17 -4.94 15.24
CA LYS A 114 5.33 -6.05 16.18
C LYS A 114 6.14 -7.15 15.52
N SER A 115 7.24 -7.57 16.15
CA SER A 115 8.01 -8.72 15.69
C SER A 115 7.12 -9.98 15.73
N LYS A 116 6.94 -10.62 14.58
CA LYS A 116 6.30 -11.94 14.52
C LYS A 116 7.34 -12.99 14.92
N ARG A 117 7.32 -13.43 16.18
CA ARG A 117 8.04 -14.67 16.54
C ARG A 117 7.40 -15.80 15.74
N ARG A 118 8.18 -16.51 14.91
CA ARG A 118 7.76 -17.75 14.26
C ARG A 118 7.49 -18.77 15.37
N THR A 119 6.24 -18.89 15.82
CA THR A 119 5.82 -20.02 16.65
C THR A 119 5.73 -21.27 15.79
N SER A 120 6.81 -22.06 15.81
CA SER A 120 6.72 -23.51 15.75
C SER A 120 7.82 -24.05 16.65
N MET A 121 7.43 -24.40 17.89
CA MET A 121 8.24 -24.89 19.01
C MET A 121 9.11 -23.85 19.76
N PRO A 122 8.93 -23.70 21.09
CA PRO A 122 9.92 -23.01 21.90
C PRO A 122 11.16 -23.92 21.99
N LEU A 123 12.28 -23.48 21.39
CA LEU A 123 13.57 -24.03 21.77
C LEU A 123 13.80 -23.63 23.23
N LEU A 124 13.90 -24.62 24.12
CA LEU A 124 14.10 -24.51 25.57
C LEU A 124 15.37 -23.76 26.00
N ASN A 125 16.11 -23.15 25.07
CA ASN A 125 17.43 -22.58 25.30
C ASN A 125 17.72 -21.30 24.49
N ASP A 126 16.71 -20.59 24.00
CA ASP A 126 16.94 -19.24 23.46
C ASP A 126 17.04 -18.27 24.65
N PRO A 127 18.24 -17.76 25.02
CA PRO A 127 18.34 -16.73 26.04
C PRO A 127 17.43 -15.61 25.58
N GLN A 128 16.38 -15.30 26.35
CA GLN A 128 15.36 -14.31 26.02
C GLN A 128 16.06 -13.09 25.41
N SER A 129 16.07 -13.00 24.08
CA SER A 129 16.55 -11.83 23.39
C SER A 129 15.56 -10.76 23.78
N VAL A 130 15.97 -9.96 24.76
CA VAL A 130 15.27 -8.73 25.11
C VAL A 130 15.12 -8.02 23.78
N PRO A 131 13.89 -7.78 23.29
CA PRO A 131 13.70 -7.09 22.02
C PRO A 131 14.55 -5.83 22.06
N ASP A 132 15.34 -5.59 21.02
CA ASP A 132 16.23 -4.43 20.98
C ASP A 132 15.46 -3.20 21.44
N ARG A 133 15.96 -2.55 22.50
CA ARG A 133 15.30 -1.38 23.07
C ARG A 133 15.46 -0.23 22.09
N LEU A 134 14.48 -0.07 21.21
CA LEU A 134 14.43 1.02 20.25
C LEU A 134 14.16 2.33 20.99
N ARG A 135 15.09 3.29 20.89
CA ARG A 135 14.88 4.67 21.35
C ARG A 135 14.45 5.51 20.15
N ILE A 136 13.22 6.00 20.16
CA ILE A 136 12.69 6.89 19.13
C ILE A 136 12.66 8.30 19.71
N ARG A 137 13.19 9.28 18.96
CA ARG A 137 13.03 10.69 19.31
C ARG A 137 11.60 11.12 18.98
N VAL A 138 10.88 11.65 19.96
CA VAL A 138 9.56 12.22 19.77
C VAL A 138 9.70 13.73 19.79
N ASN A 139 9.14 14.41 18.81
CA ASN A 139 9.01 15.86 18.82
C ASN A 139 7.53 16.22 18.96
N LYS A 140 7.24 17.23 19.77
CA LYS A 140 5.91 17.79 19.98
C LYS A 140 5.69 18.95 19.00
N ILE A 141 4.51 19.01 18.38
CA ILE A 141 4.10 20.11 17.51
C ILE A 141 2.74 20.64 17.98
N SER A 142 2.49 21.94 17.85
CA SER A 142 1.17 22.51 18.11
C SER A 142 0.19 22.11 17.00
N LEU A 143 -1.11 22.04 17.33
CA LEU A 143 -2.13 21.75 16.30
C LEU A 143 -2.16 22.83 15.22
N GLN A 144 -1.97 24.10 15.60
CA GLN A 144 -1.95 25.24 14.69
C GLN A 144 -0.80 25.12 13.66
N ASP A 145 0.41 24.76 14.11
CA ASP A 145 1.55 24.57 13.21
C ASP A 145 1.38 23.33 12.32
N TYR A 146 0.79 22.25 12.86
CA TYR A 146 0.48 21.07 12.05
C TYR A 146 -0.49 21.42 10.92
N GLU A 147 -1.60 22.07 11.20
CA GLU A 147 -2.58 22.45 10.18
C GLU A 147 -1.98 23.40 9.14
N GLY A 148 -1.09 24.31 9.55
CA GLY A 148 -0.38 25.22 8.64
C GLY A 148 0.67 24.54 7.75
N PHE A 149 1.30 23.45 8.22
CA PHE A 149 2.45 22.84 7.56
C PHE A 149 2.29 21.36 7.17
N HIS A 150 1.12 20.73 7.32
CA HIS A 150 0.93 19.28 7.14
C HIS A 150 1.35 18.71 5.77
N TYR A 151 1.56 19.56 4.76
CA TYR A 151 2.09 19.17 3.44
C TYR A 151 3.61 19.39 3.25
N ASP A 152 4.29 20.04 4.20
CA ASP A 152 5.70 20.40 4.17
C ASP A 152 6.45 19.80 5.39
N LYS A 153 7.14 18.69 5.15
CA LYS A 153 7.84 17.94 6.19
C LYS A 153 8.94 18.73 6.88
N GLU A 154 9.66 19.60 6.15
CA GLU A 154 10.76 20.35 6.74
C GLU A 154 10.23 21.41 7.70
N LYS A 155 9.15 22.11 7.32
CA LYS A 155 8.47 23.08 8.21
C LYS A 155 7.87 22.43 9.44
N LEU A 156 7.26 21.25 9.30
CA LEU A 156 6.79 20.48 10.46
C LEU A 156 7.94 20.14 11.42
N ARG A 157 9.12 19.79 10.88
CA ARG A 157 10.30 19.48 11.70
C ARG A 157 10.84 20.70 12.43
N GLU A 158 10.93 21.85 11.75
CA GLU A 158 11.39 23.12 12.32
C GLU A 158 10.45 23.65 13.41
N ALA A 159 9.13 23.51 13.22
CA ALA A 159 8.12 23.92 14.20
C ALA A 159 8.01 22.98 15.41
N SER A 160 8.59 21.77 15.33
CA SER A 160 8.48 20.77 16.39
C SER A 160 9.56 20.95 17.46
N ILE A 161 9.18 20.78 18.73
CA ILE A 161 10.05 20.86 19.91
C ILE A 161 10.43 19.45 20.33
N SER A 162 11.72 19.17 20.51
CA SER A 162 12.17 17.89 21.06
C SER A 162 11.94 17.82 22.57
N ASP A 163 11.28 16.77 23.02
CA ASP A 163 11.29 16.35 24.44
C ASP A 163 12.59 15.60 24.78
#